data_AF-A0A2T5KES4-F1
#
_entry.id   AF-A0A2T5KES4-F1
#
_cell.length_a   1.000
_cell.length_b   1.000
_cell.length_c   1.000
_cell.angle_alpha   90.00
_cell.angle_beta   90.00
_cell.angle_gamma   90.00
#
_symmetry.space_group_name_H-M   'P 1'
#
loop_
_entity.id
_entity.type
_entity.pdbx_description
1 polymer ?
#
loop_
_entity_poly.entity_id
_entity_poly.type
_entity_poly.pdbx_seq_one_letter_code
_entity_poly.pdbx_strand_id
1 'polypeptide(L)'
;MTAPQDALTAGSDDAATRGRPAADVVATLAEAMERLAELEQLIGPGPTAALRQTLSRLRAQIRVDEPASEARSSEAVDEVRFRRLLEIAGPDTADELVHRLHLDLKSTRERLDEAMAAADWMEIRAQTHVLVSLAGTVGAADLQRLSEELNAAAHLRDRTQAVGLKTELLMRLDGLLAFVARQRDGS
;
A
#
# COMPACT_ATOMS: atom_id res chain seq x y z
N MET A 1 -65.44 -10.06 20.58
CA MET A 1 -65.35 -9.63 19.17
C MET A 1 -64.42 -8.42 19.15
N THR A 2 -63.12 -8.61 18.89
CA THR A 2 -62.46 -8.45 17.56
C THR A 2 -62.48 -6.98 17.14
N ALA A 3 -61.41 -6.22 16.91
CA ALA A 3 -59.95 -6.30 17.00
C ALA A 3 -59.43 -4.83 16.85
N PRO A 4 -58.15 -4.52 17.13
CA PRO A 4 -57.57 -3.19 16.92
C PRO A 4 -56.92 -3.05 15.51
N GLN A 5 -57.06 -1.88 14.90
CA GLN A 5 -56.33 -1.35 13.72
C GLN A 5 -55.89 0.08 14.15
N ASP A 6 -54.67 0.59 13.99
CA ASP A 6 -53.57 0.30 13.10
C ASP A 6 -52.24 0.53 13.85
N ALA A 7 -51.34 -0.45 13.77
CA ALA A 7 -49.93 -0.29 14.05
C ALA A 7 -49.21 -0.26 12.69
N LEU A 8 -48.72 0.90 12.28
CA LEU A 8 -47.94 1.05 11.06
C LEU A 8 -46.69 1.89 11.33
N THR A 9 -45.68 1.23 11.88
CA THR A 9 -44.25 1.55 11.68
C THR A 9 -43.45 0.26 11.81
N ALA A 10 -43.66 -0.64 10.85
CA ALA A 10 -42.68 -1.65 10.51
C ALA A 10 -41.64 -1.02 9.57
N GLY A 11 -40.36 -1.20 9.87
CA GLY A 11 -39.29 -0.99 8.91
C GLY A 11 -38.14 -0.11 9.39
N SER A 12 -37.32 -0.61 10.31
CA SER A 12 -35.89 -0.26 10.39
C SER A 12 -35.19 -1.21 11.34
N ASP A 13 -34.98 -2.46 10.93
CA ASP A 13 -33.93 -3.27 11.56
C ASP A 13 -33.40 -4.42 10.69
N ASP A 14 -33.30 -4.23 9.36
CA ASP A 14 -32.77 -5.27 8.46
C ASP A 14 -31.58 -4.80 7.58
N ALA A 15 -30.91 -3.73 8.04
CA ALA A 15 -29.70 -3.20 7.41
C ALA A 15 -28.41 -3.50 8.22
N ALA A 16 -28.51 -3.89 9.49
CA ALA A 16 -27.35 -4.09 10.36
C ALA A 16 -26.61 -5.44 10.16
N THR A 17 -27.25 -6.42 9.50
CA THR A 17 -26.72 -7.80 9.44
C THR A 17 -25.83 -8.06 8.22
N ARG A 18 -25.80 -7.15 7.23
CA ARG A 18 -24.99 -7.34 6.01
C ARG A 18 -23.52 -6.90 6.13
N GLY A 19 -23.16 -6.15 7.18
CA GLY A 19 -21.77 -5.70 7.41
C GLY A 19 -20.95 -6.47 8.46
N ARG A 20 -21.59 -7.33 9.27
CA ARG A 20 -20.92 -8.11 10.34
C ARG A 20 -20.17 -9.38 9.89
N PRO A 21 -20.59 -10.15 8.87
CA PRO A 21 -19.96 -11.45 8.59
C PRO A 21 -18.52 -11.32 8.08
N ALA A 22 -18.16 -10.23 7.41
CA ALA A 22 -16.78 -9.98 6.99
C ALA A 22 -15.87 -9.68 8.19
N ALA A 23 -16.33 -8.87 9.14
CA ALA A 23 -15.57 -8.51 10.34
C ALA A 23 -15.31 -9.74 11.24
N ASP A 24 -16.30 -10.60 11.42
CA ASP A 24 -16.16 -11.83 12.21
C ASP A 24 -15.15 -12.81 11.56
N VAL A 25 -15.16 -12.89 10.22
CA VAL A 25 -14.20 -13.71 9.47
C VAL A 25 -12.78 -13.12 9.58
N VAL A 26 -12.62 -11.79 9.52
CA VAL A 26 -11.32 -11.13 9.72
C VAL A 26 -10.78 -11.39 11.13
N ALA A 27 -11.62 -11.28 12.15
CA ALA A 27 -11.25 -11.53 13.54
C ALA A 27 -10.83 -13.00 13.75
N THR A 28 -11.63 -13.93 13.24
CA THR A 28 -11.34 -15.38 13.31
C THR A 28 -10.01 -15.71 12.61
N LEU A 29 -9.73 -15.07 11.48
CA LEU A 29 -8.51 -15.28 10.73
C LEU A 29 -7.28 -14.69 11.45
N ALA A 30 -7.42 -13.55 12.11
CA ALA A 30 -6.38 -12.98 12.95
C ALA A 30 -6.04 -13.90 14.13
N GLU A 31 -7.06 -14.41 14.83
CA GLU A 31 -6.89 -15.36 15.94
C GLU A 31 -6.23 -16.66 15.47
N ALA A 32 -6.59 -17.17 14.28
CA ALA A 32 -5.97 -18.36 13.70
C ALA A 32 -4.48 -18.15 13.37
N MET A 33 -4.09 -16.97 12.88
CA MET A 33 -2.69 -16.65 12.62
C MET A 33 -1.87 -16.47 13.90
N GLU A 34 -2.47 -15.92 14.96
CA GLU A 34 -1.83 -15.78 16.28
C GLU A 34 -1.56 -17.15 16.90
N ARG A 35 -2.57 -18.04 16.93
CA ARG A 35 -2.39 -19.43 17.37
C ARG A 35 -1.35 -20.19 16.56
N LEU A 36 -1.28 -19.93 15.25
CA LEU A 36 -0.26 -20.53 14.41
C LEU A 36 1.14 -20.04 14.78
N ALA A 37 1.30 -18.75 15.07
CA ALA A 37 2.57 -18.17 15.51
C ALA A 37 3.01 -18.74 16.87
N GLU A 38 2.07 -18.96 17.80
CA GLU A 38 2.33 -19.64 19.08
C GLU A 38 2.81 -21.08 18.86
N LEU A 39 2.14 -21.81 17.96
CA LEU A 39 2.55 -23.17 17.60
C LEU A 39 3.95 -23.20 16.96
N GLU A 40 4.25 -22.23 16.09
CA GLU A 40 5.56 -22.08 15.45
C GLU A 40 6.70 -21.88 16.45
N GLN A 41 6.45 -21.25 17.60
CA GLN A 41 7.44 -21.14 18.67
C GLN A 41 7.74 -22.50 19.32
N LEU A 42 6.80 -23.44 19.30
CA LEU A 42 6.94 -24.77 19.91
C LEU A 42 7.56 -25.80 18.96
N ILE A 43 7.18 -25.78 17.66
CA ILE A 43 7.56 -26.82 16.69
C ILE A 43 8.41 -26.29 15.52
N GLY A 44 8.71 -25.00 15.50
CA GLY A 44 9.41 -24.32 14.41
C GLY A 44 8.49 -23.97 13.21
N PRO A 45 8.91 -23.05 12.33
CA PRO A 45 8.10 -22.54 11.22
C PRO A 45 8.00 -23.48 10.01
N GLY A 46 8.87 -24.48 9.91
CA GLY A 46 8.91 -25.41 8.76
C GLY A 46 7.61 -26.22 8.59
N PRO A 47 7.13 -26.93 9.63
CA PRO A 47 5.91 -27.74 9.55
C PRO A 47 4.62 -26.95 9.29
N THR A 48 4.59 -25.66 9.63
CA THR A 48 3.40 -24.79 9.55
C THR A 48 3.41 -23.85 8.35
N ALA A 49 4.52 -23.76 7.61
CA ALA A 49 4.71 -22.77 6.54
C ALA A 49 3.58 -22.76 5.51
N ALA A 50 3.10 -23.95 5.10
CA ALA A 50 2.00 -24.08 4.14
C ALA A 50 0.67 -23.54 4.69
N LEU A 51 0.40 -23.77 5.99
CA LEU A 51 -0.77 -23.25 6.68
C LEU A 51 -0.67 -21.72 6.83
N ARG A 52 0.50 -21.21 7.21
CA ARG A 52 0.78 -19.77 7.33
C ARG A 52 0.56 -19.04 6.00
N GLN A 53 1.06 -19.60 4.90
CA GLN A 53 0.87 -19.04 3.57
C GLN A 53 -0.60 -19.07 3.13
N THR A 54 -1.36 -20.10 3.53
CA THR A 54 -2.79 -20.22 3.21
C THR A 54 -3.62 -19.20 3.98
N LEU A 55 -3.40 -19.03 5.28
CA LEU A 55 -4.08 -18.01 6.09
C LEU A 55 -3.74 -16.59 5.62
N SER A 56 -2.47 -16.34 5.25
CA SER A 56 -2.05 -15.05 4.70
C SER A 56 -2.76 -14.71 3.39
N ARG A 57 -2.94 -15.69 2.50
CA ARG A 57 -3.68 -15.52 1.24
C ARG A 57 -5.17 -15.23 1.48
N LEU A 58 -5.82 -15.97 2.38
CA LEU A 58 -7.22 -15.73 2.74
C LEU A 58 -7.41 -14.31 3.31
N ARG A 59 -6.46 -13.83 4.12
CA ARG A 59 -6.51 -12.47 4.68
C ARG A 59 -6.41 -11.39 3.60
N ALA A 60 -5.54 -11.61 2.63
CA ALA A 60 -5.38 -10.71 1.50
C ALA A 60 -6.65 -10.65 0.64
N GLN A 61 -7.36 -11.79 0.47
CA GLN A 61 -8.61 -11.84 -0.29
C GLN A 61 -9.76 -11.09 0.40
N ILE A 62 -9.90 -11.20 1.72
CA ILE A 62 -10.98 -10.51 2.45
C ILE A 62 -10.77 -8.98 2.44
N ARG A 63 -9.52 -8.51 2.45
CA ARG A 63 -9.18 -7.08 2.32
C ARG A 63 -9.58 -6.48 0.96
N VAL A 64 -9.83 -7.32 -0.05
CA VAL A 64 -10.25 -6.89 -1.40
C VAL A 64 -11.78 -6.70 -1.50
N ASP A 65 -12.56 -7.29 -0.58
CA ASP A 65 -14.03 -7.26 -0.61
C ASP A 65 -14.67 -6.17 0.28
N GLU A 66 -13.91 -5.42 1.09
CA GLU A 66 -14.43 -4.22 1.74
C GLU A 66 -14.61 -3.10 0.69
N PRO A 67 -15.81 -2.46 0.61
CA PRO A 67 -16.00 -1.35 -0.29
C PRO A 67 -15.00 -0.25 0.05
N ALA A 68 -14.26 0.16 -0.97
CA ALA A 68 -13.07 1.01 -0.94
C ALA A 68 -13.29 2.48 -0.51
N SER A 69 -14.18 2.76 0.45
CA SER A 69 -14.56 4.10 0.85
C SER A 69 -14.39 4.29 2.36
N GLU A 70 -13.72 5.38 2.73
CA GLU A 70 -13.70 6.03 4.07
C GLU A 70 -12.57 5.74 5.08
N ALA A 71 -11.65 4.79 4.86
CA ALA A 71 -10.49 4.64 5.78
C ALA A 71 -9.12 4.44 5.10
N ARG A 72 -8.93 4.98 3.88
CA ARG A 72 -7.60 5.12 3.25
C ARG A 72 -6.87 6.41 3.67
N SER A 73 -7.13 6.92 4.88
CA SER A 73 -6.25 7.87 5.54
C SER A 73 -5.03 7.14 6.11
N SER A 74 -4.18 6.67 5.22
CA SER A 74 -2.75 6.50 5.46
C SER A 74 -2.08 7.15 4.26
N GLU A 75 -1.91 8.47 4.36
CA GLU A 75 -1.28 9.28 3.34
C GLU A 75 0.08 8.69 2.98
N ALA A 76 0.22 8.25 1.73
CA ALA A 76 1.45 7.73 1.15
C ALA A 76 2.56 8.78 0.99
N VAL A 77 2.31 10.03 1.43
CA VAL A 77 3.18 11.19 1.33
C VAL A 77 2.90 12.07 2.55
N ASP A 78 3.94 12.47 3.28
CA ASP A 78 3.81 13.49 4.33
C ASP A 78 3.53 14.85 3.68
N GLU A 79 2.25 15.22 3.57
CA GLU A 79 1.83 16.44 2.90
C GLU A 79 2.38 17.70 3.59
N VAL A 80 2.55 17.67 4.91
CA VAL A 80 3.13 18.78 5.67
C VAL A 80 4.58 18.98 5.25
N ARG A 81 5.36 17.90 5.14
CA ARG A 81 6.74 17.95 4.67
C ARG A 81 6.84 18.39 3.22
N PHE A 82 5.95 17.89 2.36
CA PHE A 82 5.88 18.30 0.96
C PHE A 82 5.56 19.79 0.82
N ARG A 83 4.56 20.30 1.56
CA ARG A 83 4.21 21.72 1.56
C ARG A 83 5.36 22.59 2.06
N ARG A 84 6.03 22.16 3.12
CA ARG A 84 7.23 22.84 3.63
C ARG A 84 8.36 22.89 2.59
N LEU A 85 8.53 21.83 1.80
CA LEU A 85 9.49 21.81 0.69
C LEU A 85 9.14 22.90 -0.35
N LEU A 86 7.87 23.04 -0.71
CA LEU A 86 7.40 24.09 -1.63
C LEU A 86 7.57 25.49 -1.04
N GLU A 87 7.25 25.67 0.23
CA GLU A 87 7.45 26.95 0.95
C GLU A 87 8.93 27.36 0.95
N ILE A 88 9.86 26.42 1.15
CA ILE A 88 11.30 26.67 1.09
C ILE A 88 11.76 27.03 -0.33
N ALA A 89 11.21 26.37 -1.35
CA ALA A 89 11.52 26.66 -2.75
C ALA A 89 11.01 28.05 -3.18
N GLY A 90 9.95 28.55 -2.55
CA GLY A 90 9.29 29.81 -2.88
C GLY A 90 8.43 29.71 -4.15
N PRO A 91 7.52 30.68 -4.37
CA PRO A 91 6.51 30.60 -5.42
C PRO A 91 7.11 30.56 -6.84
N ASP A 92 8.25 31.20 -7.07
CA ASP A 92 8.89 31.24 -8.39
C ASP A 92 9.51 29.89 -8.78
N THR A 93 9.86 29.06 -7.80
CA THR A 93 10.61 27.80 -8.01
C THR A 93 9.80 26.55 -7.67
N ALA A 94 8.70 26.68 -6.93
CA ALA A 94 7.87 25.57 -6.51
C ALA A 94 7.26 24.84 -7.72
N ASP A 95 6.74 25.55 -8.71
CA ASP A 95 6.12 24.95 -9.89
C ASP A 95 7.13 24.14 -10.72
N GLU A 96 8.33 24.70 -10.92
CA GLU A 96 9.42 24.00 -11.62
C GLU A 96 9.90 22.78 -10.82
N LEU A 97 10.00 22.90 -9.49
CA LEU A 97 10.35 21.78 -8.61
C LEU A 97 9.34 20.63 -8.74
N VAL A 98 8.04 20.93 -8.67
CA VAL A 98 6.97 19.93 -8.79
C VAL A 98 6.96 19.32 -10.19
N HIS A 99 7.15 20.14 -11.23
CA HIS A 99 7.25 19.66 -12.61
C HIS A 99 8.43 18.70 -12.79
N ARG A 100 9.62 19.07 -12.29
CA ARG A 100 10.83 18.25 -12.38
C ARG A 100 10.68 16.95 -11.59
N LEU A 101 10.18 17.04 -10.36
CA LEU A 101 9.91 15.88 -9.52
C LEU A 101 8.94 14.89 -10.21
N HIS A 102 7.88 15.40 -10.83
CA HIS A 102 6.95 14.56 -11.59
C HIS A 102 7.64 13.83 -12.74
N LEU A 103 8.47 14.53 -13.53
CA LEU A 103 9.21 13.92 -14.63
C LEU A 103 10.21 12.87 -14.14
N ASP A 104 10.96 13.15 -13.07
CA ASP A 104 11.95 12.24 -12.51
C ASP A 104 11.27 10.97 -11.95
N LEU A 105 10.16 11.12 -11.23
CA LEU A 105 9.36 9.98 -10.74
C LEU A 105 8.80 9.15 -11.90
N LYS A 106 8.31 9.80 -12.95
CA LYS A 106 7.73 9.11 -14.12
C LYS A 106 8.79 8.29 -14.85
N SER A 107 9.94 8.90 -15.13
CA SER A 107 11.07 8.21 -15.75
C SER A 107 11.58 7.05 -14.88
N THR A 108 11.66 7.25 -13.56
CA THR A 108 12.08 6.20 -12.62
C THR A 108 11.11 5.03 -12.64
N ARG A 109 9.79 5.29 -12.65
CA ARG A 109 8.75 4.26 -12.73
C ARG A 109 8.90 3.40 -13.98
N GLU A 110 8.99 4.03 -15.14
CA GLU A 110 9.05 3.35 -16.44
C GLU A 110 10.30 2.47 -16.52
N ARG A 111 11.47 3.05 -16.21
CA ARG A 111 12.75 2.33 -16.23
C ARG A 111 12.80 1.19 -15.21
N LEU A 112 12.24 1.39 -14.01
CA LEU A 112 12.23 0.36 -12.98
C LEU A 112 11.35 -0.83 -13.38
N ASP A 113 10.16 -0.58 -13.94
CA ASP A 113 9.27 -1.67 -14.37
C ASP A 113 9.91 -2.51 -15.49
N GLU A 114 10.51 -1.84 -16.48
CA GLU A 114 11.28 -2.48 -17.56
C GLU A 114 12.46 -3.29 -17.01
N ALA A 115 13.26 -2.70 -16.12
CA ALA A 115 14.41 -3.37 -15.51
C ALA A 115 14.00 -4.60 -14.70
N MET A 116 12.89 -4.53 -13.95
CA MET A 116 12.36 -5.67 -13.22
C MET A 116 11.85 -6.79 -14.15
N ALA A 117 11.25 -6.43 -15.30
CA ALA A 117 10.85 -7.41 -16.30
C ALA A 117 12.05 -8.10 -16.97
N ALA A 118 13.12 -7.34 -17.25
CA ALA A 118 14.36 -7.83 -17.84
C ALA A 118 15.30 -8.52 -16.83
N ALA A 119 15.02 -8.43 -15.53
CA ALA A 119 15.95 -8.79 -14.45
C ALA A 119 17.31 -8.07 -14.57
N ASP A 120 17.30 -6.80 -15.00
CA ASP A 120 18.49 -5.95 -15.06
C ASP A 120 18.82 -5.42 -13.65
N TRP A 121 19.64 -6.17 -12.92
CA TRP A 121 20.03 -5.83 -11.56
C TRP A 121 20.81 -4.52 -11.43
N MET A 122 21.50 -4.09 -12.50
CA MET A 122 22.24 -2.83 -12.47
C MET A 122 21.26 -1.66 -12.52
N GLU A 123 20.31 -1.74 -13.43
CA GLU A 123 19.28 -0.71 -13.62
C GLU A 123 18.31 -0.66 -12.44
N ILE A 124 17.89 -1.82 -11.88
CA ILE A 124 17.06 -1.86 -10.66
C ILE A 124 17.74 -1.11 -9.51
N ARG A 125 19.05 -1.31 -9.31
CA ARG A 125 19.82 -0.61 -8.26
C ARG A 125 19.89 0.89 -8.53
N ALA A 126 20.12 1.29 -9.77
CA ALA A 126 20.16 2.70 -10.13
C ALA A 126 18.82 3.40 -9.85
N GLN A 127 17.71 2.79 -10.29
CA GLN A 127 16.38 3.38 -10.10
C GLN A 127 15.91 3.37 -8.66
N THR A 128 16.18 2.29 -7.91
CA THR A 128 15.84 2.25 -6.47
C THR A 128 16.67 3.24 -5.66
N HIS A 129 17.94 3.46 -5.99
CA HIS A 129 18.76 4.49 -5.33
C HIS A 129 18.21 5.91 -5.54
N VAL A 130 17.81 6.25 -6.78
CA VAL A 130 17.12 7.51 -7.07
C VAL A 130 15.83 7.62 -6.26
N LEU A 131 15.05 6.54 -6.23
CA LEU A 131 13.75 6.51 -5.56
C LEU A 131 13.86 6.70 -4.04
N VAL A 132 14.90 6.16 -3.39
CA VAL A 132 15.18 6.42 -1.96
C VAL A 132 15.35 7.92 -1.69
N SER A 133 16.08 8.62 -2.57
CA SER A 133 16.34 10.06 -2.42
C SER A 133 15.08 10.89 -2.67
N LEU A 134 14.32 10.57 -3.73
CA LEU A 134 13.06 11.27 -4.06
C LEU A 134 12.00 11.04 -2.97
N ALA A 135 11.78 9.80 -2.56
CA ALA A 135 10.82 9.43 -1.52
C ALA A 135 11.16 10.07 -0.18
N GLY A 136 12.45 10.08 0.20
CA GLY A 136 12.91 10.74 1.43
C GLY A 136 12.70 12.25 1.42
N THR A 137 12.81 12.89 0.26
CA THR A 137 12.61 14.33 0.11
C THR A 137 11.14 14.72 0.33
N VAL A 138 10.21 13.95 -0.23
CA VAL A 138 8.77 14.21 -0.16
C VAL A 138 8.07 13.54 1.03
N GLY A 139 8.80 12.79 1.86
CA GLY A 139 8.25 12.11 3.03
C GLY A 139 7.41 10.87 2.71
N ALA A 140 7.65 10.21 1.59
CA ALA A 140 7.00 8.94 1.23
C ALA A 140 7.72 7.75 1.90
N ALA A 141 7.59 7.64 3.23
CA ALA A 141 8.38 6.71 4.05
C ALA A 141 8.24 5.23 3.63
N ASP A 142 7.02 4.78 3.32
CA ASP A 142 6.78 3.41 2.85
C ASP A 142 7.47 3.13 1.51
N LEU A 143 7.40 4.08 0.57
CA LEU A 143 8.05 3.96 -0.73
C LEU A 143 9.57 3.96 -0.58
N GLN A 144 10.11 4.79 0.33
CA GLN A 144 11.53 4.80 0.63
C GLN A 144 11.98 3.43 1.16
N ARG A 145 11.30 2.88 2.18
CA ARG A 145 11.63 1.56 2.74
C ARG A 145 11.57 0.46 1.69
N LEU A 146 10.52 0.41 0.88
CA LEU A 146 10.39 -0.58 -0.20
C LEU A 146 11.51 -0.45 -1.24
N SER A 147 11.95 0.78 -1.52
CA SER A 147 13.06 1.05 -2.43
C SER A 147 14.39 0.57 -1.84
N GLU A 148 14.62 0.76 -0.54
CA GLU A 148 15.80 0.24 0.18
C GLU A 148 15.82 -1.30 0.16
N GLU A 149 14.68 -1.94 0.43
CA GLU A 149 14.52 -3.39 0.39
C GLU A 149 14.75 -3.96 -1.03
N LEU A 150 14.19 -3.32 -2.05
CA LEU A 150 14.39 -3.74 -3.44
C LEU A 150 15.84 -3.51 -3.90
N ASN A 151 16.48 -2.42 -3.46
CA ASN A 151 17.90 -2.19 -3.74
C ASN A 151 18.77 -3.29 -3.11
N ALA A 152 18.50 -3.67 -1.86
CA ALA A 152 19.19 -4.77 -1.18
C ALA A 152 18.97 -6.11 -1.91
N ALA A 153 17.74 -6.42 -2.30
CA ALA A 153 17.42 -7.61 -3.09
C ALA A 153 18.20 -7.62 -4.43
N ALA A 154 18.29 -6.47 -5.11
CA ALA A 154 19.02 -6.35 -6.37
C ALA A 154 20.54 -6.47 -6.20
N HIS A 155 21.10 -6.00 -5.08
CA HIS A 155 22.50 -6.25 -4.71
C HIS A 155 22.80 -7.74 -4.56
N LEU A 156 21.90 -8.48 -3.91
CA LEU A 156 22.00 -9.93 -3.72
C LEU A 156 21.53 -10.74 -4.95
N ARG A 157 20.95 -10.07 -5.96
CA ARG A 157 20.28 -10.68 -7.11
C ARG A 157 19.19 -11.68 -6.69
N ASP A 158 18.52 -11.40 -5.57
CA ASP A 158 17.42 -12.21 -5.05
C ASP A 158 16.15 -11.92 -5.85
N ARG A 159 15.92 -12.74 -6.89
CA ARG A 159 14.76 -12.61 -7.76
C ARG A 159 13.45 -12.87 -7.04
N THR A 160 13.42 -13.77 -6.06
CA THR A 160 12.19 -14.11 -5.33
C THR A 160 11.74 -12.91 -4.52
N GLN A 161 12.66 -12.30 -3.78
CA GLN A 161 12.38 -11.09 -3.00
C GLN A 161 12.01 -9.91 -3.91
N ALA A 162 12.77 -9.68 -4.99
CA ALA A 162 12.49 -8.59 -5.92
C ALA A 162 11.09 -8.69 -6.55
N VAL A 163 10.68 -9.89 -6.98
CA VAL A 163 9.33 -10.13 -7.52
C VAL A 163 8.26 -9.94 -6.43
N GLY A 164 8.52 -10.37 -5.20
CA GLY A 164 7.61 -10.17 -4.07
C GLY A 164 7.37 -8.70 -3.72
N LEU A 165 8.37 -7.83 -3.93
CA LEU A 165 8.28 -6.39 -3.66
C LEU A 165 7.66 -5.58 -4.80
N LYS A 166 7.70 -6.11 -6.04
CA LYS A 166 7.34 -5.38 -7.27
C LYS A 166 5.99 -4.68 -7.18
N THR A 167 4.94 -5.44 -6.91
CA THR A 167 3.55 -4.96 -7.01
C THR A 167 3.27 -3.82 -6.02
N GLU A 168 3.70 -3.98 -4.77
CA GLU A 168 3.49 -2.95 -3.74
C GLU A 168 4.32 -1.70 -4.06
N LEU A 169 5.59 -1.85 -4.44
CA LEU A 169 6.45 -0.71 -4.75
C LEU A 169 5.90 0.12 -5.92
N LEU A 170 5.51 -0.54 -7.02
CA LEU A 170 4.95 0.16 -8.19
C LEU A 170 3.62 0.85 -7.85
N MET A 171 2.76 0.21 -7.06
CA MET A 171 1.49 0.82 -6.62
C MET A 171 1.72 2.08 -5.78
N ARG A 172 2.71 2.06 -4.87
CA ARG A 172 3.09 3.23 -4.06
C ARG A 172 3.71 4.35 -4.89
N LEU A 173 4.56 4.00 -5.86
CA LEU A 173 5.13 4.95 -6.80
C LEU A 173 4.05 5.61 -7.67
N ASP A 174 3.08 4.84 -8.15
CA ASP A 174 1.93 5.36 -8.90
C ASP A 174 1.07 6.29 -8.04
N GLY A 175 0.88 5.97 -6.75
CA GLY A 175 0.21 6.85 -5.81
C GLY A 175 0.92 8.18 -5.62
N LEU A 176 2.25 8.16 -5.47
CA LEU A 176 3.06 9.38 -5.37
C LEU A 176 3.02 10.20 -6.67
N LEU A 177 3.12 9.55 -7.84
CA LEU A 177 3.00 10.20 -9.14
C LEU A 177 1.66 10.93 -9.28
N ALA A 178 0.57 10.29 -8.89
CA ALA A 178 -0.77 10.89 -8.92
C ALA A 178 -0.89 12.06 -7.93
N PHE A 179 -0.28 11.96 -6.74
CA PHE A 179 -0.22 13.07 -5.79
C PHE A 179 0.51 14.27 -6.38
N VAL A 180 1.73 14.09 -6.89
CA VAL A 180 2.54 15.18 -7.47
C VAL A 180 1.85 15.80 -8.70
N ALA A 181 1.18 14.98 -9.52
CA ALA A 181 0.41 15.49 -10.66
C ALA A 181 -0.73 16.43 -10.23
N ARG A 182 -1.48 16.08 -9.17
CA ARG A 182 -2.55 16.96 -8.63
C ARG A 182 -2.00 18.28 -8.09
N GLN A 183 -0.81 18.26 -7.50
CA GLN A 183 -0.16 19.48 -7.01
C GLN A 183 0.28 20.38 -8.16
N ARG A 184 0.77 19.80 -9.26
CA ARG A 184 1.17 20.55 -10.46
C ARG A 184 -0.01 21.20 -11.17
N ASP A 185 -1.11 20.49 -11.29
CA ASP A 185 -2.24 20.92 -12.11
C ASP A 185 -3.14 21.95 -11.37
N GLY A 186 -2.81 22.27 -10.10
CA GLY A 186 -3.53 23.19 -9.25
C GLY A 186 -4.84 22.59 -8.76
N SER A 187 -4.95 22.34 -7.45
CA SER A 187 -6.25 22.05 -6.81
C SER A 187 -7.08 23.31 -6.64
#